data_AF-A0A0B1S1X0-F1
#
_entry.id   AF-A0A0B1S1X0-F1
#
_cell.length_a   1.000
_cell.length_b   1.000
_cell.length_c   1.000
_cell.angle_alpha   90.00
_cell.angle_beta   90.00
_cell.angle_gamma   90.00
#
_symmetry.space_group_name_H-M   'P 1'
#
loop_
_entity.id
_entity.type
_entity.pdbx_description
1 polymer ?
#
loop_
_entity_poly.entity_id
_entity_poly.type
_entity_poly.pdbx_seq_one_letter_code
_entity_poly.pdbx_strand_id
1 'polypeptide(L)'
;MKYLVLLAVIAACFAFDKESMLKHNKIGKEPVETFEAKSTCEECKSLVHRFSDAAKDPQKLAELKMLLNVLCHETSYVDECRVFVSKLDVIVKKLEPYLKYTEF
;
A
#
# COMPACT_ATOMS: atom_id res chain seq x y z
N MET A 1 -6.80 -20.38 37.72
CA MET A 1 -7.82 -19.96 36.73
C MET A 1 -7.38 -18.74 35.90
N LYS A 2 -7.14 -17.56 36.49
CA LYS A 2 -6.83 -16.32 35.74
C LYS A 2 -5.59 -16.40 34.83
N TYR A 3 -4.53 -17.08 35.28
CA TYR A 3 -3.29 -17.25 34.49
C TYR A 3 -3.39 -18.29 33.37
N LEU A 4 -4.30 -19.27 33.50
CA LEU A 4 -4.52 -20.28 32.46
C LEU A 4 -5.26 -19.69 31.25
N VAL A 5 -6.20 -18.79 31.51
CA VAL A 5 -6.89 -18.01 30.47
C VAL A 5 -5.90 -17.11 29.75
N LEU A 6 -4.98 -16.46 30.48
CA LEU A 6 -3.95 -15.61 29.89
C LEU A 6 -3.00 -16.39 28.98
N LEU A 7 -2.55 -17.58 29.41
CA LEU A 7 -1.70 -18.48 28.63
C LEU A 7 -2.41 -19.00 27.37
N ALA A 8 -3.71 -19.30 27.45
CA ALA A 8 -4.50 -19.74 26.30
C ALA A 8 -4.68 -18.64 25.25
N VAL A 9 -4.87 -17.38 25.69
CA VAL A 9 -4.98 -16.23 24.77
C VAL A 9 -3.65 -15.96 24.07
N ILE A 10 -2.53 -16.04 24.79
CA ILE A 10 -1.20 -15.85 24.22
C ILE A 10 -0.88 -16.96 23.20
N ALA A 11 -1.21 -18.22 23.52
CA ALA A 11 -1.05 -19.34 22.58
C ALA A 11 -1.91 -19.17 21.32
N ALA A 12 -3.13 -18.66 21.45
CA ALA A 12 -4.01 -18.37 20.31
C ALA A 12 -3.43 -17.28 19.40
N CYS A 13 -2.77 -16.24 19.96
CA CYS A 13 -2.12 -15.20 19.17
C CYS A 13 -0.93 -15.73 18.33
N PHE A 14 -0.20 -16.74 18.81
CA PHE A 14 0.91 -17.36 18.06
C PHE A 14 0.47 -18.48 17.11
N ALA A 15 -0.74 -19.02 17.28
CA ALA A 15 -1.32 -20.03 16.40
C ALA A 15 -1.98 -19.42 15.13
N PHE A 16 -2.02 -18.10 14.99
CA PHE A 16 -2.35 -17.45 13.72
C PHE A 16 -1.19 -17.62 12.75
N ASP A 17 -1.24 -18.78 12.10
CA ASP A 17 -0.20 -19.33 11.28
C ASP A 17 -0.03 -18.50 10.01
N LYS A 18 1.12 -17.81 9.91
CA LYS A 18 1.53 -17.06 8.71
C LYS A 18 1.46 -17.93 7.45
N GLU A 19 1.66 -19.24 7.59
CA GLU A 19 1.60 -20.23 6.51
C GLU A 19 0.17 -20.38 5.97
N SER A 20 -0.86 -20.20 6.81
CA SER A 20 -2.26 -20.19 6.36
C SER A 20 -2.56 -18.96 5.48
N MET A 21 -2.02 -17.79 5.85
CA MET A 21 -2.15 -16.57 5.03
C MET A 21 -1.40 -16.67 3.70
N LEU A 22 -0.24 -17.34 3.69
CA LEU A 22 0.54 -17.59 2.47
C LEU A 22 -0.13 -18.62 1.55
N LYS A 23 -0.83 -19.62 2.10
CA LYS A 23 -1.57 -20.64 1.31
C LYS A 23 -2.76 -20.07 0.55
N HIS A 24 -3.38 -19.01 1.05
CA HIS A 24 -4.57 -18.40 0.45
C HIS A 24 -4.23 -17.18 -0.43
N ASN A 25 -3.04 -16.60 -0.27
CA ASN A 25 -2.55 -15.57 -1.18
C ASN A 25 -1.91 -16.22 -2.41
N LYS A 26 -2.37 -15.81 -3.58
CA LYS A 26 -1.90 -16.30 -4.88
C LYS A 26 -0.52 -15.72 -5.23
N ILE A 27 0.46 -15.90 -4.35
CA ILE A 27 1.86 -15.51 -4.59
C ILE A 27 2.50 -16.65 -5.38
N GLY A 28 3.04 -16.33 -6.57
CA GLY A 28 3.70 -17.31 -7.45
C GLY A 28 4.83 -18.05 -6.72
N LYS A 29 4.97 -19.36 -6.99
CA LYS A 29 5.99 -20.24 -6.40
C LYS A 29 7.38 -20.07 -7.01
N GLU A 30 7.64 -18.94 -7.65
CA GLU A 30 8.98 -18.66 -8.14
C GLU A 30 9.85 -18.26 -6.94
N PRO A 31 11.10 -18.72 -6.84
CA PRO A 31 12.01 -18.17 -5.86
C PRO A 31 12.02 -16.67 -6.12
N VAL A 32 11.61 -15.90 -5.11
CA VAL A 32 11.78 -14.45 -5.12
C VAL A 32 13.29 -14.28 -5.32
N GLU A 33 13.71 -14.02 -6.57
CA GLU A 33 15.02 -13.46 -6.86
C GLU A 33 15.22 -12.43 -5.78
N THR A 34 16.36 -12.48 -5.07
CA THR A 34 16.71 -11.54 -3.99
C THR A 34 16.55 -10.12 -4.50
N PHE A 35 15.30 -9.65 -4.44
CA PHE A 35 14.89 -8.28 -4.50
C PHE A 35 15.57 -7.78 -3.25
N GLU A 36 16.68 -7.05 -3.39
CA GLU A 36 17.23 -6.27 -2.31
C GLU A 36 16.03 -5.71 -1.56
N ALA A 37 15.81 -6.14 -0.32
CA ALA A 37 14.55 -5.91 0.37
C ALA A 37 14.45 -4.40 0.56
N LYS A 38 13.86 -3.72 -0.42
CA LYS A 38 13.65 -2.29 -0.37
C LYS A 38 12.79 -2.11 0.86
N SER A 39 13.31 -1.35 1.82
CA SER A 39 12.53 -1.07 3.01
C SER A 39 11.19 -0.49 2.57
N THR A 40 10.14 -0.70 3.35
CA THR A 40 8.82 -0.08 3.10
C THR A 40 8.94 1.43 2.89
N CYS A 41 9.95 2.06 3.51
CA CYS A 41 10.30 3.46 3.29
C CYS A 41 10.72 3.73 1.83
N GLU A 42 11.63 2.94 1.27
CA GLU A 42 12.12 3.12 -0.10
C GLU A 42 11.05 2.80 -1.15
N GLU A 43 10.19 1.80 -0.91
CA GLU A 43 9.05 1.52 -1.77
C GLU A 43 8.04 2.68 -1.76
N CYS A 44 7.69 3.18 -0.56
CA CYS A 44 6.80 4.32 -0.38
C CYS A 44 7.34 5.55 -1.10
N LYS A 45 8.62 5.91 -0.88
CA LYS A 45 9.28 7.01 -1.59
C LYS A 45 9.20 6.84 -3.11
N SER A 46 9.51 5.64 -3.61
CA SER A 46 9.46 5.36 -5.05
C SER A 46 8.07 5.58 -5.64
N LEU A 47 7.03 5.12 -4.96
CA LEU A 47 5.64 5.34 -5.38
C LEU A 47 5.27 6.83 -5.36
N VAL A 48 5.55 7.52 -4.26
CA VAL A 48 5.23 8.94 -4.11
C VAL A 48 6.00 9.80 -5.13
N HIS A 49 7.25 9.44 -5.46
CA HIS A 49 8.00 10.07 -6.55
C HIS A 49 7.30 9.92 -7.91
N ARG A 50 6.85 8.71 -8.25
CA ARG A 50 6.12 8.47 -9.51
C ARG A 50 4.84 9.30 -9.61
N PHE A 51 4.09 9.40 -8.50
CA PHE A 51 2.90 10.25 -8.46
C PHE A 51 3.24 11.73 -8.57
N SER A 52 4.29 12.19 -7.90
CA SER A 52 4.79 13.58 -7.99
C SER A 52 5.21 13.94 -9.41
N ASP A 53 5.94 13.05 -10.09
CA ASP A 53 6.37 13.27 -11.47
C ASP A 53 5.19 13.25 -12.44
N ALA A 54 4.23 12.35 -12.26
CA ALA A 54 3.00 12.34 -13.05
C ALA A 54 2.17 13.62 -12.83
N ALA A 55 2.16 14.18 -11.62
CA ALA A 55 1.42 15.39 -11.30
C ALA A 55 2.00 16.68 -11.91
N LYS A 56 3.26 16.67 -12.38
CA LYS A 56 3.86 17.79 -13.11
C LYS A 56 3.29 17.95 -14.52
N ASP A 57 2.72 16.88 -15.09
CA ASP A 57 2.09 16.87 -16.40
C ASP A 57 0.58 16.68 -16.25
N PRO A 58 -0.25 17.71 -16.51
CA PRO A 58 -1.68 17.63 -16.31
C PRO A 58 -2.36 16.57 -17.18
N GLN A 59 -1.80 16.23 -18.36
CA GLN A 59 -2.35 15.18 -19.21
C GLN A 59 -2.11 13.80 -18.61
N LYS A 60 -0.87 13.51 -18.18
CA LYS A 60 -0.54 12.24 -17.51
C LYS A 60 -1.32 12.04 -16.22
N LEU A 61 -1.51 13.10 -15.44
CA LEU A 61 -2.31 13.03 -14.23
C LEU A 61 -3.79 12.74 -14.54
N ALA A 62 -4.34 13.32 -15.61
CA ALA A 62 -5.71 13.05 -16.03
C ALA A 62 -5.90 11.60 -16.49
N GLU A 63 -4.96 11.07 -17.29
CA GLU A 63 -4.96 9.66 -17.71
C GLU A 63 -4.87 8.72 -16.51
N LEU A 64 -3.97 9.00 -15.57
CA LEU A 64 -3.83 8.23 -14.34
C LEU A 64 -5.13 8.24 -13.52
N LYS A 65 -5.76 9.40 -13.34
CA LYS A 65 -7.06 9.51 -12.65
C LYS A 65 -8.15 8.70 -13.36
N MET A 66 -8.16 8.68 -14.70
CA MET A 66 -9.09 7.86 -15.47
C MET A 66 -8.90 6.37 -15.19
N LEU A 67 -7.67 5.87 -15.25
CA LEU A 67 -7.36 4.47 -14.97
C LEU A 67 -7.72 4.08 -13.53
N LEU A 68 -7.38 4.93 -12.55
CA LEU A 68 -7.70 4.67 -11.14
C LEU A 68 -9.22 4.67 -10.88
N ASN A 69 -9.99 5.52 -11.57
CA ASN A 69 -11.45 5.50 -11.46
C ASN A 69 -12.08 4.21 -11.98
N VAL A 70 -11.50 3.58 -13.01
CA VAL A 70 -11.92 2.24 -13.45
C VAL A 70 -11.70 1.25 -12.32
N LEU A 71 -10.50 1.25 -11.72
CA LEU A 71 -10.13 0.34 -10.62
C LEU A 71 -10.95 0.56 -9.34
N CYS A 72 -11.48 1.77 -9.11
CA CYS A 72 -12.34 2.02 -7.94
C CYS A 72 -13.57 1.11 -7.89
N HIS A 73 -14.09 0.65 -9.04
CA HIS A 73 -15.24 -0.27 -9.09
C HIS A 73 -14.93 -1.66 -8.54
N GLU A 74 -13.66 -2.07 -8.56
CA GLU A 74 -13.20 -3.36 -8.04
C GLU A 74 -13.04 -3.34 -6.50
N THR A 75 -13.23 -2.18 -5.88
CA THR A 75 -13.11 -2.01 -4.43
C THR A 75 -14.47 -2.02 -3.77
N SER A 76 -14.52 -2.41 -2.49
CA SER A 76 -15.72 -2.27 -1.65
C SER A 76 -16.06 -0.82 -1.27
N TYR A 77 -15.21 0.14 -1.63
CA TYR A 77 -15.27 1.56 -1.23
C TYR A 77 -15.28 2.46 -2.47
N VAL A 78 -16.19 2.17 -3.40
CA VAL A 78 -16.20 2.79 -4.74
C VAL A 78 -16.26 4.32 -4.64
N ASP A 79 -17.15 4.85 -3.81
CA ASP A 79 -17.39 6.28 -3.70
C ASP A 79 -16.22 7.00 -3.01
N GLU A 80 -15.70 6.42 -1.93
CA GLU A 80 -14.52 6.94 -1.24
C GLU A 80 -13.29 6.91 -2.15
N CYS A 81 -13.11 5.84 -2.92
CA CYS A 81 -12.04 5.72 -3.89
C CYS A 81 -12.15 6.80 -4.97
N ARG A 82 -13.34 7.04 -5.53
CA ARG A 82 -13.56 8.10 -6.53
C ARG A 82 -13.28 9.49 -5.95
N VAL A 83 -13.70 9.74 -4.71
CA VAL A 83 -13.38 11.01 -4.02
C VAL A 83 -11.86 11.15 -3.87
N PHE A 84 -11.17 10.09 -3.44
CA PHE A 84 -9.72 10.08 -3.31
C PHE A 84 -9.02 10.38 -4.64
N VAL A 85 -9.39 9.68 -5.71
CA VAL A 85 -8.84 9.85 -7.07
C VAL A 85 -9.10 11.27 -7.59
N SER A 86 -10.29 11.84 -7.32
CA SER A 86 -10.62 13.21 -7.72
C SER A 86 -9.67 14.25 -7.12
N LYS A 87 -9.20 13.99 -5.89
CA LYS A 87 -8.29 14.85 -5.11
C LYS A 87 -6.83 14.46 -5.22
N LEU A 88 -6.46 13.55 -6.11
CA LEU A 88 -5.10 13.01 -6.21
C LEU A 88 -4.03 14.11 -6.39
N ASP A 89 -4.32 15.17 -7.15
CA ASP A 89 -3.44 16.34 -7.30
C ASP A 89 -3.13 17.02 -5.96
N VAL A 90 -4.16 17.24 -5.13
CA VAL A 90 -4.02 17.85 -3.81
C VAL A 90 -3.22 16.95 -2.88
N ILE A 91 -3.48 15.64 -2.93
CA ILE A 91 -2.79 14.64 -2.12
C ILE A 91 -1.31 14.59 -2.50
N VAL A 92 -0.99 14.51 -3.78
CA VAL A 92 0.40 14.50 -4.27
C VAL A 92 1.12 15.78 -3.87
N LYS A 93 0.50 16.96 -4.03
CA LYS A 93 1.08 18.23 -3.58
C LYS A 93 1.35 18.28 -2.08
N LYS A 94 0.51 17.63 -1.27
CA LYS A 94 0.73 17.49 0.19
C LYS A 94 1.83 16.49 0.53
N LEU A 95 2.04 15.47 -0.30
CA LEU A 95 3.08 14.46 -0.08
C LEU A 95 4.47 14.91 -0.57
N GLU A 96 4.52 15.84 -1.53
CA GLU A 96 5.76 16.35 -2.13
C GLU A 96 6.83 16.81 -1.11
N PRO A 97 6.50 17.52 -0.01
CA PRO A 97 7.50 17.92 0.98
C PRO A 97 8.20 16.74 1.65
N TYR A 98 7.50 15.62 1.85
CA TYR A 98 8.06 14.42 2.50
C TYR A 98 9.05 13.67 1.61
N LEU A 99 9.10 13.97 0.31
CA LEU A 99 10.13 13.47 -0.61
C LEU A 99 11.47 14.19 -0.44
N LYS A 100 11.49 15.39 0.14
CA LYS A 100 12.70 16.23 0.26
C LYS A 100 13.52 15.95 1.54
N TYR A 101 12.91 15.29 2.52
CA TYR A 101 13.59 14.94 3.78
C TYR A 101 14.16 13.52 3.68
N THR A 102 15.41 13.44 3.22
CA THR A 102 16.20 12.18 3.14
C THR A 102 17.20 12.03 4.28
N GLU A 103 17.06 12.76 5.39
CA GLU A 103 17.95 12.65 6.56
C GLU A 103 17.12 12.42 7.83
N PHE A 104 17.02 11.16 8.24
CA PHE A 104 16.69 10.72 9.59
C PHE A 104 17.63 9.56 9.95
#